data_AF-A0A2J4PN33-F1
#
_entry.id   AF-A0A2J4PN33-F1
#
_cell.length_a   1.000
_cell.length_b   1.000
_cell.length_c   1.000
_cell.angle_alpha   90.00
_cell.angle_beta   90.00
_cell.angle_gamma   90.00
#
_symmetry.space_group_name_H-M   'P 1'
#
loop_
_entity.id
_entity.type
_entity.pdbx_description
1 polymer ?
#
loop_
_entity_poly.entity_id
_entity_poly.type
_entity_poly.pdbx_seq_one_letter_code
_entity_poly.pdbx_strand_id
1 'polypeptide(L)'
;VFTYLDAFHADKAFVAEMKAHYRRGGLGDRQCKNALETCLQELLAPIRERRATYIQDKGMLLTLLRRGSERAHELTQRTLHEVKRGLGLPVLF
;
A
#
# COMPACT_ATOMS: atom_id res chain seq x y z
N VAL A 1 16.91 0.35 -11.94
CA VAL A 1 15.97 1.37 -12.48
C VAL A 1 14.77 0.70 -13.15
N PHE A 2 14.95 -0.15 -14.16
CA PHE A 2 13.82 -0.78 -14.88
C PHE A 2 12.90 -1.65 -14.03
N THR A 3 13.39 -2.40 -13.04
CA THR A 3 12.53 -3.16 -12.11
C THR A 3 11.48 -2.28 -11.41
N TYR A 4 11.85 -1.05 -11.06
CA TYR A 4 10.94 -0.10 -10.41
C TYR A 4 9.96 0.50 -11.42
N LEU A 5 10.43 0.85 -12.62
CA LEU A 5 9.56 1.31 -13.69
C LEU A 5 8.53 0.23 -14.09
N ASP A 6 8.93 -1.03 -14.12
CA ASP A 6 8.02 -2.16 -14.36
C ASP A 6 6.96 -2.29 -13.28
N ALA A 7 7.30 -2.00 -12.02
CA ALA A 7 6.34 -2.05 -10.93
C ALA A 7 5.39 -0.84 -10.94
N PHE A 8 5.92 0.37 -11.16
CA PHE A 8 5.23 1.61 -10.79
C PHE A 8 4.81 2.49 -11.97
N HIS A 9 5.47 2.39 -13.12
CA HIS A 9 5.11 3.22 -14.28
C HIS A 9 3.81 2.70 -14.90
N ALA A 10 2.83 3.59 -15.11
CA ALA A 10 1.51 3.22 -15.64
C ALA A 10 1.60 2.73 -17.09
N ASP A 11 2.37 3.42 -17.93
CA ASP A 11 2.58 3.04 -19.33
C ASP A 11 3.69 1.99 -19.45
N LYS A 12 3.29 0.75 -19.74
CA LYS A 12 4.23 -0.37 -19.95
C LYS A 12 4.85 -0.38 -21.34
N ALA A 13 4.18 0.19 -22.35
CA ALA A 13 4.72 0.28 -23.70
C ALA A 13 5.90 1.26 -23.72
N PHE A 14 5.76 2.41 -23.07
CA PHE A 14 6.85 3.37 -22.85
C PHE A 14 8.06 2.70 -22.16
N VAL A 15 7.83 1.92 -21.09
CA VAL A 15 8.93 1.22 -20.40
C VAL A 15 9.59 0.17 -21.30
N ALA A 16 8.82 -0.55 -22.11
CA ALA A 16 9.35 -1.54 -23.05
C ALA A 16 10.23 -0.89 -24.14
N GLU A 17 9.78 0.25 -24.69
CA GLU A 17 10.56 1.04 -25.65
C GLU A 17 11.84 1.57 -25.00
N MET A 18 11.73 2.14 -23.80
CA MET A 18 12.88 2.66 -23.07
C MET A 18 13.91 1.56 -22.74
N LYS A 19 13.45 0.34 -22.42
CA LYS A 19 14.33 -0.84 -22.27
C LYS A 19 15.01 -1.23 -23.58
N ALA A 20 14.29 -1.19 -24.70
CA ALA A 20 14.84 -1.50 -26.01
C ALA A 20 15.91 -0.46 -26.41
N HIS A 21 15.64 0.82 -26.20
CA HIS A 21 16.59 1.90 -26.43
C HIS A 21 17.82 1.77 -25.52
N TYR A 22 17.62 1.44 -24.24
CA TYR A 22 18.74 1.19 -23.31
C TYR A 22 19.66 0.08 -23.78
N ARG A 23 19.10 -1.06 -24.24
CA ARG A 23 19.88 -2.19 -24.76
C ARG A 23 20.62 -1.87 -26.06
N ARG A 24 20.00 -1.08 -26.95
CA ARG A 24 20.63 -0.64 -28.20
C ARG A 24 21.79 0.35 -27.96
N GLY A 25 21.77 1.04 -26.82
CA GLY A 25 22.70 2.12 -26.51
C GLY A 25 22.19 3.48 -26.99
N GLY A 26 22.76 4.56 -26.44
CA GLY A 26 22.34 5.94 -26.70
C GLY A 26 21.36 6.53 -25.66
N LEU A 27 20.80 5.70 -24.78
CA LEU A 27 19.97 6.14 -23.66
C LEU A 27 20.77 6.19 -22.36
N GLY A 28 20.94 7.38 -21.79
CA GLY A 28 21.69 7.57 -20.55
C GLY A 28 20.87 7.25 -19.30
N ASP A 29 21.52 6.73 -18.26
CA ASP A 29 20.92 6.42 -16.95
C ASP A 29 20.15 7.59 -16.32
N ARG A 30 20.60 8.82 -16.56
CA ARG A 30 19.90 10.03 -16.09
C ARG A 30 18.48 10.11 -16.63
N GLN A 31 18.26 9.76 -17.89
CA GLN A 31 16.93 9.81 -18.51
C GLN A 31 16.01 8.74 -17.90
N CYS A 32 16.52 7.51 -17.73
CA CYS A 32 15.77 6.43 -17.07
C CYS A 32 15.42 6.79 -15.61
N LYS A 33 16.36 7.42 -14.88
CA LYS A 33 16.15 7.83 -13.49
C LYS A 33 15.15 8.98 -13.37
N ASN A 34 15.21 9.97 -14.27
CA ASN A 34 14.23 11.06 -14.30
C ASN A 34 12.81 10.53 -14.56
N ALA A 35 12.65 9.61 -15.53
CA ALA A 35 11.35 8.98 -15.79
C ALA A 35 10.83 8.22 -14.55
N LEU A 36 11.72 7.50 -13.86
CA LEU A 36 11.37 6.81 -12.62
C LEU A 36 11.01 7.80 -11.50
N GLU A 37 11.75 8.89 -11.36
CA GLU A 37 11.49 9.90 -10.34
C GLU A 37 10.11 10.53 -10.53
N THR A 38 9.79 11.00 -11.73
CA THR A 38 8.46 11.55 -12.05
C THR A 38 7.35 10.57 -11.68
N CYS A 39 7.47 9.32 -12.14
CA CYS A 39 6.53 8.25 -11.83
C CYS A 39 6.35 8.04 -10.32
N LEU A 40 7.44 8.00 -9.55
CA LEU A 40 7.37 7.80 -8.10
C LEU A 40 6.82 9.02 -7.36
N GLN A 41 7.12 10.24 -7.81
CA GLN A 41 6.57 11.45 -7.18
C GLN A 41 5.05 11.52 -7.39
N GLU A 42 4.57 11.24 -8.60
CA GLU A 42 3.14 11.20 -8.90
C GLU A 42 2.42 10.13 -8.09
N LEU A 43 2.99 8.92 -7.99
CA LEU A 43 2.44 7.83 -7.18
C LEU A 43 2.40 8.16 -5.69
N LEU A 44 3.47 8.76 -5.15
CA LEU A 44 3.61 9.02 -3.72
C LEU A 44 2.91 10.30 -3.25
N ALA A 45 2.67 11.27 -4.13
CA ALA A 45 2.03 12.54 -3.79
C ALA A 45 0.71 12.38 -3.00
N PRO A 46 -0.30 11.64 -3.49
CA PRO A 46 -1.56 11.47 -2.75
C PRO A 46 -1.39 10.68 -1.44
N ILE A 47 -0.42 9.76 -1.38
CA ILE A 47 -0.13 9.00 -0.15
C ILE A 47 0.47 9.92 0.91
N ARG A 48 1.40 10.80 0.51
CA ARG A 48 2.04 11.79 1.39
C ARG A 48 1.04 12.81 1.90
N GLU A 49 0.14 13.29 1.04
CA GLU A 49 -0.92 14.22 1.41
C GLU A 49 -1.85 13.61 2.46
N ARG A 50 -2.40 12.42 2.19
CA ARG A 50 -3.26 11.70 3.15
C ARG A 50 -2.54 11.43 4.46
N ARG A 51 -1.28 10.99 4.40
CA ARG A 51 -0.45 10.76 5.61
C ARG A 51 -0.27 12.04 6.41
N ALA A 52 -0.06 13.18 5.76
CA ALA A 52 0.07 14.47 6.44
C ALA A 52 -1.21 14.83 7.19
N THR A 53 -2.39 14.64 6.58
CA THR A 53 -3.69 14.87 7.24
C THR A 53 -3.85 14.04 8.52
N TYR A 54 -3.52 12.75 8.49
CA TYR A 54 -3.66 11.88 9.67
C TYR A 54 -2.61 12.13 10.76
N ILE A 55 -1.40 12.57 10.41
CA ILE A 55 -0.34 12.82 11.40
C ILE A 55 -0.56 14.15 12.13
N GLN A 56 -1.17 15.13 11.46
CA GLN A 56 -1.54 16.40 12.08
C GLN A 56 -2.54 16.22 13.23
N ASP A 57 -3.44 15.23 13.13
CA ASP A 57 -4.38 14.87 14.19
C ASP A 57 -4.15 13.44 14.70
N LYS A 58 -3.22 13.32 15.65
CA LYS A 58 -2.92 12.05 16.32
C LYS A 58 -4.13 11.49 17.07
N GLY A 59 -5.04 12.33 17.57
CA GLY A 59 -6.24 11.88 18.30
C GLY A 59 -7.21 11.16 17.37
N MET A 60 -7.45 11.72 16.18
CA MET A 60 -8.24 11.08 15.14
C MET A 60 -7.59 9.77 14.66
N LEU A 61 -6.25 9.74 14.51
CA LEU A 61 -5.53 8.53 14.15
C LEU A 61 -5.73 7.39 15.18
N LEU A 62 -5.57 7.69 16.48
CA LEU A 62 -5.80 6.70 17.54
C LEU A 62 -7.26 6.23 17.57
N THR A 63 -8.22 7.14 17.34
CA THR A 63 -9.64 6.81 17.26
C THR A 63 -9.93 5.84 16.10
N LEU A 64 -9.31 6.09 14.93
CA LEU A 64 -9.44 5.21 13.76
C LEU A 64 -8.91 3.80 14.05
N LEU A 65 -7.72 3.71 14.68
CA LEU A 65 -7.12 2.43 15.06
C LEU A 65 -8.00 1.68 16.08
N ARG A 66 -8.48 2.38 17.11
CA ARG A 66 -9.36 1.81 18.13
C ARG A 66 -10.64 1.21 17.52
N ARG A 67 -11.31 1.95 16.63
CA ARG A 67 -12.51 1.45 15.90
C ARG A 67 -12.21 0.23 15.02
N GLY A 68 -11.00 0.15 14.47
CA GLY A 68 -10.53 -1.05 13.75
C GLY A 68 -10.45 -2.26 14.68
N SER A 69 -9.80 -2.08 15.83
CA SER A 69 -9.66 -3.12 16.85
C SER A 69 -11.00 -3.58 17.42
N GLU A 70 -11.92 -2.65 17.71
CA GLU A 70 -13.26 -2.97 18.22
C GLU A 70 -14.05 -3.83 17.23
N ARG A 71 -14.05 -3.47 15.93
CA ARG A 71 -14.71 -4.29 14.89
C ARG A 71 -14.10 -5.69 14.75
N ALA A 72 -12.77 -5.79 14.78
CA ALA A 72 -12.09 -7.08 14.74
C ALA A 72 -12.39 -7.92 15.99
N HIS A 73 -12.45 -7.28 17.16
CA HIS A 73 -12.81 -7.91 18.41
C HIS A 73 -14.24 -8.48 18.36
N GLU A 74 -15.22 -7.70 17.92
CA GLU A 74 -16.61 -8.16 17.78
C GLU A 74 -16.72 -9.39 16.87
N LEU A 75 -16.04 -9.36 15.71
CA LEU A 75 -16.03 -10.49 14.78
C LEU A 75 -15.40 -11.73 15.42
N THR A 76 -14.23 -11.58 16.04
CA THR A 76 -13.51 -12.70 16.66
C THR A 76 -14.24 -13.28 17.86
N GLN A 77 -14.95 -12.46 18.65
CA GLN A 77 -15.79 -12.96 19.74
C GLN A 77 -16.94 -13.82 19.22
N ARG A 78 -17.59 -13.44 18.11
CA ARG A 78 -18.63 -14.26 17.48
C ARG A 78 -18.08 -15.61 17.02
N THR A 79 -16.96 -15.61 16.30
CA THR A 79 -16.30 -16.85 15.86
C THR A 79 -15.88 -17.71 17.04
N LEU A 80 -15.28 -17.11 18.08
CA LEU A 80 -14.87 -17.84 19.28
C LEU A 80 -16.08 -18.48 19.99
N HIS A 81 -17.21 -17.77 20.05
CA HIS A 81 -18.43 -18.28 20.64
C HIS A 81 -18.96 -19.51 19.88
N GLU A 82 -19.01 -19.45 18.55
CA GLU A 82 -19.41 -20.58 17.69
C GLU A 82 -18.50 -21.80 17.89
N VAL A 83 -17.18 -21.58 17.90
CA VAL A 83 -16.19 -22.66 18.13
C VAL A 83 -16.36 -23.29 19.51
N LYS A 84 -16.49 -22.46 20.57
CA LYS A 84 -16.71 -22.97 21.93
C LYS A 84 -17.98 -23.81 22.02
N ARG A 85 -19.08 -23.35 21.42
CA ARG A 85 -20.34 -24.11 21.37
C ARG A 85 -20.19 -25.43 20.61
N GLY A 86 -19.52 -25.42 19.46
CA GLY A 86 -19.28 -26.64 18.67
C GLY A 86 -18.42 -27.67 19.39
N LEU A 87 -17.50 -27.22 20.25
CA LEU A 87 -16.60 -28.08 21.04
C LEU A 87 -17.15 -28.42 22.44
N GLY A 88 -18.33 -27.94 22.82
CA GLY A 88 -18.90 -28.16 24.16
C GLY A 88 -18.16 -27.43 25.29
N LEU A 89 -17.41 -26.38 24.97
CA LEU A 89 -16.69 -25.57 25.97
C LEU A 89 -17.63 -24.56 26.64
N PRO A 90 -17.41 -24.22 27.93
CA PRO A 90 -18.18 -23.18 28.61
C PRO A 90 -18.05 -21.83 27.89
N VAL A 91 -19.20 -21.22 27.60
CA VAL A 91 -19.29 -19.86 27.06
C VAL A 91 -19.77 -18.95 28.19
N LEU A 92 -18.81 -18.38 28.91
CA LEU A 92 -19.07 -17.32 29.89
C LEU A 92 -19.23 -15.98 29.15
N PHE A 93 -20.19 -15.19 29.63
CA PHE A 93 -20.57 -13.89 29.09
C PHE A 93 -19.43 -12.87 29.17
#